data_AF-A0A3P1B2F6-F1
#
_entry.id   AF-A0A3P1B2F6-F1
#
_cell.length_a   1.000
_cell.length_b   1.000
_cell.length_c   1.000
_cell.angle_alpha   90.00
_cell.angle_beta   90.00
_cell.angle_gamma   90.00
#
_symmetry.space_group_name_H-M   'P 1'
#
loop_
_entity.id
_entity.type
_entity.pdbx_description
1 polymer ?
#
loop_
_entity_poly.entity_id
_entity_poly.type
_entity_poly.pdbx_seq_one_letter_code
_entity_poly.pdbx_strand_id
1 'polypeptide(L)'
;MKPKITTINIFPRKLTLNDFDESNFQQTFDKRISDVSFQRIFDFIEKSNSSDLQISDQVAFLNLLIWLQRANPKSVYISTKEIMRHLNSTREKPMNEEYFRSKIIGNLRDKGILISSSNTGYKIPTSKRDLESFLKHGNRVILPMLNRIKQARNAIKLATLNELDILEDEKYKELKNLLE
;
A
#
# COMPACT_ATOMS: atom_id res chain seq x y z
N MET A 1 52.22 -8.28 -13.73
CA MET A 1 51.00 -9.02 -13.30
C MET A 1 49.93 -8.85 -14.36
N LYS A 2 49.27 -9.94 -14.79
CA LYS A 2 48.15 -9.85 -15.75
C LYS A 2 46.89 -9.39 -15.01
N PRO A 3 46.09 -8.46 -15.56
CA PRO A 3 44.87 -8.01 -14.91
C PRO A 3 43.90 -9.19 -14.79
N LYS A 4 43.44 -9.46 -13.57
CA LYS A 4 42.43 -10.48 -13.28
C LYS A 4 41.11 -9.74 -13.02
N ILE A 5 40.11 -9.99 -13.86
CA ILE A 5 38.78 -9.40 -13.68
C ILE A 5 38.15 -10.08 -12.46
N THR A 6 37.91 -9.33 -11.39
CA THR A 6 37.38 -9.87 -10.13
C THR A 6 35.86 -10.01 -10.15
N THR A 7 35.14 -9.18 -10.91
CA THR A 7 33.68 -9.27 -11.02
C THR A 7 33.16 -8.54 -12.25
N ILE A 8 32.13 -9.10 -12.89
CA ILE A 8 31.39 -8.47 -14.00
C ILE A 8 30.03 -8.06 -13.45
N ASN A 9 29.76 -6.75 -13.38
CA ASN A 9 28.45 -6.21 -13.02
C ASN A 9 27.68 -5.90 -14.31
N ILE A 10 26.61 -6.66 -14.57
CA ILE A 10 25.74 -6.46 -15.73
C ILE A 10 24.56 -5.58 -15.30
N PHE A 11 24.34 -4.49 -16.02
CA PHE A 11 23.23 -3.58 -15.78
C PHE A 11 22.12 -3.82 -16.83
N PRO A 12 20.82 -3.81 -16.44
CA PRO A 12 20.33 -3.69 -15.06
C PRO A 12 20.40 -5.02 -14.29
N ARG A 13 20.85 -4.95 -13.04
CA ARG A 13 20.93 -6.12 -12.14
C ARG A 13 19.52 -6.60 -11.78
N LYS A 14 19.24 -7.89 -11.97
CA LYS A 14 17.98 -8.51 -11.52
C LYS A 14 17.91 -8.49 -9.98
N LEU A 15 16.79 -8.02 -9.45
CA LEU A 15 16.54 -7.89 -8.01
C LEU A 15 16.36 -9.29 -7.39
N THR A 16 17.02 -9.54 -6.27
CA THR A 16 16.87 -10.78 -5.48
C THR A 16 16.66 -10.44 -4.02
N LEU A 17 15.91 -11.26 -3.27
CA LEU A 17 15.62 -11.04 -1.84
C LEU A 17 16.88 -10.82 -0.98
N ASN A 18 17.99 -11.44 -1.35
CA ASN A 18 19.29 -11.31 -0.68
C ASN A 18 19.88 -9.89 -0.72
N ASP A 19 19.36 -8.99 -1.56
CA ASP A 19 19.79 -7.57 -1.59
C ASP A 19 19.28 -6.76 -0.38
N PHE A 20 18.37 -7.33 0.42
CA PHE A 20 17.76 -6.65 1.56
C PHE A 20 18.30 -7.14 2.91
N ASP A 21 19.28 -8.05 2.91
CA ASP A 21 19.79 -8.66 4.14
C ASP A 21 20.90 -7.84 4.83
N GLU A 22 20.57 -7.44 6.04
CA GLU A 22 21.39 -7.29 7.26
C GLU A 22 22.26 -6.06 7.51
N SER A 23 22.69 -5.25 6.55
CA SER A 23 23.82 -4.35 6.88
C SER A 23 23.52 -3.03 7.61
N ASN A 24 22.28 -2.71 8.05
CA ASN A 24 22.01 -1.51 8.88
C ASN A 24 20.60 -1.37 9.51
N PHE A 25 19.88 -2.48 9.68
CA PHE A 25 18.48 -2.38 10.13
C PHE A 25 18.36 -2.15 11.65
N GLN A 26 17.60 -1.12 12.00
CA GLN A 26 17.13 -0.80 13.36
C GLN A 26 16.62 -2.07 14.10
N GLN A 27 16.68 -2.08 15.44
CA GLN A 27 16.15 -3.11 16.36
C GLN A 27 14.71 -3.63 16.06
N THR A 28 14.00 -3.01 15.13
CA THR A 28 12.62 -3.30 14.74
C THR A 28 12.47 -4.11 13.45
N PHE A 29 13.52 -4.37 12.67
CA PHE A 29 13.40 -5.14 11.42
C PHE A 29 13.02 -6.60 11.67
N ASP A 30 12.06 -7.09 10.91
CA ASP A 30 11.64 -8.49 10.90
C ASP A 30 11.76 -9.06 9.50
N LYS A 31 12.75 -9.96 9.33
CA LYS A 31 13.05 -10.59 8.05
C LYS A 31 11.84 -11.30 7.43
N ARG A 32 10.99 -11.95 8.23
CA ARG A 32 9.82 -12.68 7.71
C ARG A 32 8.77 -11.71 7.16
N ILE A 33 8.54 -10.60 7.85
CA ILE A 33 7.62 -9.55 7.38
C ILE A 33 8.15 -8.94 6.08
N SER A 34 9.45 -8.63 6.04
CA SER A 34 10.12 -8.12 4.86
C SER A 34 9.99 -9.09 3.67
N ASP A 35 10.40 -10.35 3.86
CA ASP A 35 10.39 -11.39 2.83
C ASP A 35 8.98 -11.57 2.24
N VAL A 36 7.95 -11.72 3.08
CA VAL A 36 6.56 -11.89 2.61
C VAL A 36 6.08 -10.64 1.86
N SER A 37 6.45 -9.45 2.32
CA SER A 37 6.03 -8.18 1.68
C SER A 37 6.65 -8.04 0.29
N PHE A 38 7.95 -8.32 0.17
CA PHE A 38 8.65 -8.27 -1.11
C PHE A 38 8.25 -9.39 -2.05
N GLN A 39 8.07 -10.62 -1.57
CA GLN A 39 7.60 -11.75 -2.38
C GLN A 39 6.26 -11.43 -3.04
N ARG A 40 5.29 -10.91 -2.28
CA ARG A 40 3.98 -10.51 -2.82
C ARG A 40 4.10 -9.44 -3.91
N ILE A 41 5.00 -8.46 -3.70
CA ILE A 41 5.26 -7.40 -4.67
C ILE A 41 5.89 -7.97 -5.95
N PHE A 42 6.93 -8.80 -5.82
CA PHE A 42 7.61 -9.40 -6.97
C PHE A 42 6.69 -10.33 -7.75
N ASP A 43 5.93 -11.20 -7.08
CA ASP A 43 4.93 -12.06 -7.71
C ASP A 43 3.90 -11.24 -8.51
N PHE A 44 3.48 -10.09 -7.98
CA PHE A 44 2.56 -9.20 -8.67
C PHE A 44 3.18 -8.57 -9.91
N ILE A 45 4.43 -8.08 -9.81
CA ILE A 45 5.15 -7.48 -10.92
C ILE A 45 5.41 -8.54 -12.01
N GLU A 46 5.80 -9.76 -11.65
CA GLU A 46 6.04 -10.84 -12.62
C GLU A 46 4.78 -11.27 -13.37
N LYS A 47 3.63 -11.30 -12.68
CA LYS A 47 2.33 -11.64 -13.28
C LYS A 47 1.69 -10.47 -14.05
N SER A 48 2.21 -9.26 -13.90
CA SER A 48 1.63 -8.07 -14.49
C SER A 48 1.94 -7.99 -15.99
N ASN A 49 0.89 -7.90 -16.81
CA ASN A 49 1.03 -7.64 -18.24
C ASN A 49 1.02 -6.13 -18.49
N SER A 50 1.97 -5.65 -19.29
CA SER A 50 2.22 -4.22 -19.52
C SER A 50 1.21 -3.51 -20.44
N SER A 51 0.14 -4.19 -20.88
CA SER A 51 -0.86 -3.61 -21.78
C SER A 51 -1.89 -2.73 -21.08
N ASP A 52 -2.11 -2.91 -19.78
CA ASP A 52 -3.06 -2.11 -19.00
C ASP A 52 -2.33 -0.93 -18.32
N LEU A 53 -2.76 0.29 -18.63
CA LEU A 53 -2.24 1.53 -18.05
C LEU A 53 -2.32 1.54 -16.52
N GLN A 54 -3.43 1.04 -15.94
CA GLN A 54 -3.62 1.00 -14.50
C GLN A 54 -2.62 0.04 -13.84
N ILE A 55 -2.38 -1.11 -14.47
CA ILE A 55 -1.39 -2.09 -13.99
C ILE A 55 0.03 -1.52 -14.12
N SER A 56 0.33 -0.85 -15.24
CA SER A 56 1.61 -0.15 -15.42
C SER A 56 1.86 0.89 -14.33
N ASP A 57 0.83 1.65 -13.95
CA ASP A 57 0.91 2.62 -12.85
C ASP A 57 1.14 1.96 -11.49
N GLN A 58 0.46 0.84 -11.23
CA GLN A 58 0.66 0.03 -10.03
C GLN A 58 2.11 -0.47 -9.94
N VAL A 59 2.65 -0.98 -11.03
CA VAL A 59 4.04 -1.46 -11.13
C VAL A 59 5.04 -0.30 -10.94
N ALA A 60 4.80 0.85 -11.56
CA ALA A 60 5.65 2.04 -11.41
C ALA A 60 5.72 2.50 -9.94
N PHE A 61 4.58 2.51 -9.25
CA PHE A 61 4.51 2.84 -7.83
C PHE A 61 5.28 1.82 -6.96
N LEU A 62 5.11 0.53 -7.20
CA LEU A 62 5.83 -0.51 -6.45
C LEU A 62 7.34 -0.44 -6.68
N ASN A 63 7.78 -0.21 -7.92
CA ASN A 63 9.19 -0.02 -8.26
C ASN A 63 9.79 1.20 -7.56
N LEU A 64 9.04 2.30 -7.45
CA LEU A 64 9.46 3.46 -6.67
C LEU A 64 9.69 3.10 -5.20
N LEU A 65 8.75 2.38 -4.58
CA LEU A 65 8.90 1.96 -3.18
C LEU A 65 10.09 1.00 -2.97
N ILE A 66 10.30 0.05 -3.88
CA ILE A 66 11.47 -0.85 -3.84
C ILE A 66 12.75 -0.04 -3.93
N TRP A 67 12.83 0.91 -4.87
CA TRP A 67 14.00 1.76 -5.05
C TRP A 67 14.31 2.58 -3.80
N LEU A 68 13.29 3.20 -3.18
CA LEU A 68 13.45 3.96 -1.94
C LEU A 68 13.93 3.08 -0.78
N GLN A 69 13.40 1.86 -0.68
CA GLN A 69 13.79 0.91 0.36
C GLN A 69 15.24 0.43 0.21
N ARG A 70 15.76 0.34 -1.02
CA ARG A 70 17.17 0.05 -1.29
C ARG A 70 18.06 1.25 -1.01
N ALA A 71 17.60 2.45 -1.39
CA ALA A 71 18.38 3.68 -1.25
C ALA A 71 18.49 4.14 0.21
N ASN A 72 17.53 3.77 1.06
CA ASN A 72 17.46 4.24 2.44
C ASN A 72 17.42 3.09 3.46
N PRO A 73 18.50 2.87 4.23
CA PRO A 73 18.54 1.85 5.27
C PRO A 73 17.47 2.02 6.37
N LYS A 74 16.97 3.25 6.55
CA LYS A 74 15.99 3.56 7.61
C LYS A 74 14.54 3.21 7.27
N SER A 75 14.24 2.73 6.05
CA SER A 75 12.87 2.36 5.64
C SER A 75 11.84 3.45 5.99
N VAL A 76 12.07 4.68 5.52
CA VAL A 76 11.24 5.85 5.85
C VAL A 76 10.00 5.89 4.95
N TYR A 77 8.88 6.35 5.50
CA TYR A 77 7.66 6.61 4.72
C TYR A 77 7.91 7.73 3.71
N ILE A 78 7.41 7.56 2.49
CA ILE A 78 7.39 8.60 1.46
C ILE A 78 5.99 9.22 1.36
N SER A 79 5.93 10.55 1.32
CA SER A 79 4.66 11.28 1.30
C SER A 79 3.91 11.10 -0.03
N THR A 80 2.59 11.22 0.00
CA THR A 80 1.75 11.24 -1.22
C THR A 80 2.26 12.29 -2.21
N LYS A 81 2.63 13.48 -1.74
CA LYS A 81 3.11 14.58 -2.61
C LYS A 81 4.38 14.20 -3.36
N GLU A 82 5.33 13.55 -2.69
CA GLU A 82 6.57 13.10 -3.32
C GLU A 82 6.32 11.96 -4.30
N ILE A 83 5.50 10.97 -3.92
CA ILE A 83 5.12 9.88 -4.83
C ILE A 83 4.46 10.45 -6.09
N MET A 84 3.47 11.34 -5.93
CA MET A 84 2.76 11.94 -7.06
C MET A 84 3.70 12.77 -7.95
N ARG A 85 4.65 13.51 -7.35
CA ARG A 85 5.68 14.24 -8.11
C ARG A 85 6.53 13.28 -8.96
N HIS A 86 6.96 12.15 -8.39
CA HIS A 86 7.73 11.14 -9.11
C HIS A 86 6.91 10.47 -10.21
N LEU A 87 5.70 9.97 -9.90
CA LEU A 87 4.86 9.26 -10.86
C LEU A 87 4.38 10.15 -12.01
N ASN A 88 4.22 11.45 -11.79
CA ASN A 88 3.79 12.40 -12.82
C ASN A 88 4.94 13.04 -13.60
N SER A 89 6.21 12.79 -13.22
CA SER A 89 7.38 13.49 -13.80
C SER A 89 7.53 13.30 -15.32
N THR A 90 7.03 12.18 -15.87
CA THR A 90 7.14 11.82 -17.29
C THR A 90 5.78 11.77 -17.99
N ARG A 91 4.69 12.18 -17.33
CA ARG A 91 3.33 12.07 -17.88
C ARG A 91 2.91 13.38 -18.53
N GLU A 92 2.26 13.29 -19.69
CA GLU A 92 1.62 14.45 -20.32
C GLU A 92 0.46 14.98 -19.48
N LYS A 93 -0.37 14.06 -18.95
CA LYS A 93 -1.47 14.38 -18.04
C LYS A 93 -1.18 13.86 -16.64
N PRO A 94 -1.10 14.73 -15.63
CA PRO A 94 -0.84 14.31 -14.27
C PRO A 94 -2.01 13.49 -13.71
N MET A 95 -1.68 12.39 -13.06
CA MET A 95 -2.59 11.62 -12.23
C MET A 95 -3.02 12.45 -11.01
N ASN A 96 -4.27 12.31 -10.59
CA ASN A 96 -4.79 12.94 -9.38
C ASN A 96 -4.69 12.01 -8.15
N GLU A 97 -4.81 12.58 -6.95
CA GLU A 97 -4.68 11.82 -5.71
C GLU A 97 -5.81 10.81 -5.49
N GLU A 98 -7.02 11.06 -5.99
CA GLU A 98 -8.16 10.16 -5.84
C GLU A 98 -7.92 8.84 -6.61
N TYR A 99 -7.47 8.95 -7.87
CA TYR A 99 -7.06 7.81 -8.68
C TYR A 99 -5.90 7.08 -8.01
N PHE A 100 -4.89 7.79 -7.51
CA PHE A 100 -3.77 7.16 -6.81
C PHE A 100 -4.21 6.35 -5.58
N ARG A 101 -5.10 6.91 -4.75
CA ARG A 101 -5.59 6.23 -3.54
C ARG A 101 -6.49 5.05 -3.87
N SER A 102 -7.42 5.19 -4.81
CA SER A 102 -8.40 4.16 -5.14
C SER A 102 -7.83 3.10 -6.09
N LYS A 103 -7.38 3.53 -7.28
CA LYS A 103 -6.99 2.66 -8.40
C LYS A 103 -5.60 2.08 -8.28
N ILE A 104 -4.70 2.72 -7.52
CA ILE A 104 -3.37 2.16 -7.28
C ILE A 104 -3.32 1.51 -5.91
N ILE A 105 -3.44 2.27 -4.83
CA ILE A 105 -3.23 1.73 -3.48
C ILE A 105 -4.35 0.75 -3.08
N GLY A 106 -5.62 1.14 -3.26
CA GLY A 106 -6.77 0.28 -2.95
C GLY A 106 -6.69 -1.04 -3.68
N ASN A 107 -6.64 -1.01 -5.01
CA ASN A 107 -6.54 -2.21 -5.83
C ASN A 107 -5.30 -3.09 -5.52
N LEU A 108 -4.16 -2.50 -5.17
CA LEU A 108 -2.98 -3.28 -4.75
C LEU A 108 -3.25 -4.01 -3.42
N ARG A 109 -3.91 -3.36 -2.46
CA ARG A 109 -4.28 -3.98 -1.19
C ARG A 109 -5.33 -5.07 -1.34
N ASP A 110 -6.32 -4.85 -2.20
CA ASP A 110 -7.36 -5.83 -2.50
C ASP A 110 -6.75 -7.11 -3.12
N LYS A 111 -5.65 -6.96 -3.87
CA LYS A 111 -4.84 -8.07 -4.38
C LYS A 111 -3.87 -8.68 -3.35
N GLY A 112 -3.93 -8.24 -2.10
CA GLY A 112 -3.11 -8.76 -1.00
C GLY A 112 -1.67 -8.26 -0.99
N ILE A 113 -1.38 -7.13 -1.64
CA ILE A 113 -0.05 -6.49 -1.57
C ILE A 113 0.06 -5.68 -0.29
N LEU A 114 1.12 -5.96 0.47
CA LEU A 114 1.35 -5.32 1.77
C LEU A 114 2.00 -3.95 1.59
N ILE A 115 1.21 -2.89 1.81
CA ILE A 115 1.66 -1.51 1.77
C ILE A 115 1.26 -0.85 3.10
N SER A 116 2.23 -0.46 3.90
CA SER A 116 1.94 0.26 5.14
C SER A 116 1.59 1.71 4.83
N SER A 117 0.46 2.17 5.39
CA SER A 117 0.07 3.58 5.38
C SER A 117 0.18 4.18 6.75
N SER A 118 0.63 5.43 6.77
CA SER A 118 0.56 6.30 7.93
C SER A 118 0.17 7.72 7.49
N ASN A 119 0.12 8.64 8.46
CA ASN A 119 -0.13 10.05 8.15
C ASN A 119 1.02 10.70 7.38
N THR A 120 2.21 10.09 7.40
CA THR A 120 3.40 10.60 6.70
C THR A 120 3.56 10.01 5.31
N GLY A 121 2.77 8.99 4.95
CA GLY A 121 2.69 8.45 3.60
C GLY A 121 2.74 6.92 3.56
N TYR A 122 3.53 6.38 2.63
CA TYR A 122 3.54 4.95 2.30
C TYR A 122 4.93 4.35 2.35
N LYS A 123 5.01 3.06 2.66
CA LYS A 123 6.21 2.24 2.45
C LYS A 123 5.89 0.74 2.41
N ILE A 124 6.89 -0.06 2.03
CA ILE A 124 6.86 -1.52 2.18
C ILE A 124 7.10 -1.85 3.66
N PRO A 125 6.21 -2.63 4.32
CA PRO A 125 6.40 -2.98 5.71
C PRO A 125 7.58 -3.95 5.85
N THR A 126 8.49 -3.62 6.77
CA THR A 126 9.68 -4.44 7.08
C THR A 126 9.74 -4.79 8.57
N SER A 127 8.73 -4.38 9.35
CA SER A 127 8.65 -4.56 10.79
C SER A 127 7.21 -4.72 11.26
N LYS A 128 7.04 -5.28 12.47
CA LYS A 128 5.74 -5.33 13.15
C LYS A 128 5.15 -3.93 13.36
N ARG A 129 6.00 -2.95 13.70
CA ARG A 129 5.61 -1.54 13.90
C ARG A 129 4.97 -0.93 12.66
N ASP A 130 5.41 -1.33 11.47
CA ASP A 130 4.83 -0.85 10.22
C ASP A 130 3.43 -1.42 9.98
N LEU A 131 3.22 -2.68 10.33
CA LEU A 131 1.89 -3.30 10.30
C LEU A 131 0.96 -2.65 11.33
N GLU A 132 1.44 -2.42 12.55
CA GLU A 132 0.71 -1.70 13.59
C GLU A 132 0.35 -0.26 13.15
N SER A 133 1.26 0.42 12.45
CA SER A 133 1.00 1.76 11.92
C SER A 133 -0.14 1.77 10.90
N PHE A 134 -0.17 0.76 10.01
CA PHE A 134 -1.27 0.57 9.07
C PHE A 134 -2.60 0.30 9.79
N LEU A 135 -2.60 -0.63 10.76
CA LEU A 135 -3.80 -0.95 11.55
C LEU A 135 -4.30 0.27 12.34
N LYS A 136 -3.40 1.03 12.97
CA LYS A 136 -3.74 2.26 13.70
C LYS A 136 -4.35 3.31 12.79
N HIS A 137 -3.82 3.47 11.58
CA HIS A 137 -4.37 4.39 10.59
C HIS A 137 -5.78 3.96 10.18
N GLY A 138 -5.97 2.68 9.84
CA GLY A 138 -7.29 2.12 9.51
C GLY A 138 -8.29 2.28 10.64
N ASN A 139 -7.92 1.92 11.87
CA ASN A 139 -8.75 2.02 13.05
C ASN A 139 -9.29 3.46 13.27
N ARG A 140 -8.42 4.46 13.11
CA ARG A 140 -8.78 5.88 13.26
C ARG A 140 -9.77 6.37 12.20
N VAL A 141 -9.85 5.73 11.04
CA VAL A 141 -10.78 6.12 9.97
C VAL A 141 -12.05 5.28 10.00
N ILE A 142 -11.91 3.96 10.12
CA ILE A 142 -13.02 3.00 10.01
C ILE A 142 -13.97 3.12 11.20
N LEU A 143 -13.47 3.09 12.44
CA LEU A 143 -14.36 3.10 13.62
C LEU A 143 -15.21 4.37 13.71
N PRO A 144 -14.68 5.60 13.53
CA PRO A 144 -15.51 6.79 13.55
C PRO A 144 -16.56 6.80 12.42
N MET A 145 -16.22 6.26 11.25
CA MET A 145 -17.17 6.18 10.13
C MET A 145 -18.31 5.20 10.42
N LEU A 146 -17.98 4.00 10.93
CA LEU A 146 -19.00 3.03 11.36
C LEU A 146 -19.92 3.63 12.44
N ASN A 147 -19.36 4.33 13.42
CA ASN A 147 -20.16 5.00 14.45
C ASN A 147 -21.09 6.08 13.85
N ARG A 148 -20.60 6.91 12.93
CA ARG A 148 -21.44 7.93 12.27
C ARG A 148 -22.61 7.31 11.51
N ILE A 149 -22.36 6.21 10.79
CA ILE A 149 -23.42 5.48 10.05
C ILE A 149 -24.44 4.90 11.04
N LYS A 150 -23.96 4.31 12.15
CA LYS A 150 -24.84 3.79 13.22
C LYS A 150 -25.72 4.88 13.81
N GLN A 151 -25.16 6.05 14.12
CA GLN A 151 -25.92 7.19 14.65
C GLN A 151 -26.97 7.67 13.63
N ALA A 152 -26.61 7.80 12.35
CA ALA A 152 -27.55 8.19 11.29
C ALA A 152 -28.69 7.16 11.14
N ARG A 153 -28.37 5.87 11.11
CA ARG A 153 -29.36 4.78 11.06
C ARG A 153 -30.33 4.85 12.22
N ASN A 154 -29.81 4.96 13.45
CA ASN A 154 -30.63 5.04 14.66
C ASN A 154 -31.53 6.27 14.67
N ALA A 155 -31.03 7.43 14.24
CA ALA A 155 -31.81 8.66 14.16
C ALA A 155 -32.98 8.53 13.18
N ILE A 156 -32.75 7.96 11.99
CA ILE A 156 -33.82 7.74 11.00
C ILE A 156 -34.83 6.70 11.49
N LYS A 157 -34.38 5.58 12.06
CA LYS A 157 -35.29 4.57 12.61
C LYS A 157 -36.15 5.14 13.74
N LEU A 158 -35.58 5.94 14.63
CA LEU A 158 -36.34 6.58 15.70
C LEU A 158 -37.37 7.58 15.16
N ALA A 159 -36.97 8.45 14.22
CA ALA A 159 -37.85 9.45 13.63
C ALA A 159 -38.99 8.86 12.80
N THR A 160 -38.78 7.66 12.24
CA THR A 160 -39.77 6.94 11.41
C THR A 160 -40.47 5.80 12.15
N LEU A 161 -40.33 5.71 13.48
CA LEU A 161 -40.92 4.62 14.28
C LEU A 161 -40.57 3.21 13.75
N ASN A 162 -39.35 3.06 13.24
CA ASN A 162 -38.79 1.88 12.59
C ASN A 162 -39.37 1.52 11.21
N GLU A 163 -40.15 2.40 10.57
CA GLU A 163 -40.66 2.18 9.22
C GLU A 163 -39.57 2.25 8.14
N LEU A 164 -38.49 3.01 8.38
CA LEU A 164 -37.39 3.16 7.43
C LEU A 164 -36.04 2.77 8.07
N ASP A 165 -35.35 1.83 7.44
CA ASP A 165 -33.96 1.49 7.76
C ASP A 165 -33.05 1.78 6.54
N ILE A 166 -32.17 2.76 6.68
CA ILE A 166 -31.28 3.22 5.59
C ILE A 166 -30.29 2.14 5.11
N LEU A 167 -30.14 1.03 5.84
CA LEU A 167 -29.28 -0.10 5.49
C LEU A 167 -30.08 -1.37 5.10
N GLU A 168 -31.38 -1.25 4.80
CA GLU A 168 -32.22 -2.39 4.43
C GLU A 168 -31.88 -2.97 3.06
N ASP A 169 -31.50 -2.13 2.10
CA ASP A 169 -31.13 -2.54 0.74
C ASP A 169 -29.98 -3.57 0.76
N GLU A 170 -30.13 -4.67 0.00
CA GLU A 170 -29.15 -5.76 -0.08
C GLU A 170 -27.75 -5.27 -0.44
N LYS A 171 -27.62 -4.16 -1.19
CA LYS A 171 -26.30 -3.59 -1.51
C LYS A 171 -25.52 -3.08 -0.29
N TYR A 172 -26.19 -2.89 0.86
CA TYR A 172 -25.58 -2.47 2.12
C TYR A 172 -25.49 -3.59 3.17
N LYS A 173 -25.77 -4.83 2.80
CA LYS A 173 -25.80 -5.98 3.72
C LYS A 173 -24.50 -6.18 4.49
N GLU A 174 -23.34 -6.09 3.83
CA GLU A 174 -22.04 -6.21 4.50
C GLU A 174 -21.85 -5.10 5.55
N LEU A 175 -22.21 -3.86 5.20
CA LEU A 175 -22.13 -2.73 6.10
C LEU A 175 -23.09 -2.88 7.28
N LYS A 176 -24.29 -3.43 7.05
CA LYS A 176 -25.25 -3.75 8.11
C LYS A 176 -24.68 -4.79 9.08
N ASN A 177 -24.11 -5.88 8.56
CA ASN A 177 -23.49 -6.94 9.38
C ASN A 177 -22.32 -6.44 10.24
N LEU A 178 -21.59 -5.42 9.78
CA LEU A 178 -20.49 -4.81 10.55
C LEU A 178 -20.96 -3.89 11.70
N LEU A 179 -22.24 -3.52 11.73
CA LEU A 179 -22.81 -2.57 12.71
C LEU A 179 -23.72 -3.22 13.76
N GLU A 180 -24.14 -4.46 13.51
CA GLU A 180 -24.87 -5.34 14.42
C GLU A 180 -23.93 -5.92 15.49
#